data_AF-A0A1D1XGW9-F1
#
_entry.id   AF-A0A1D1XGW9-F1
#
_cell.length_a   1.000
_cell.length_b   1.000
_cell.length_c   1.000
_cell.angle_alpha   90.00
_cell.angle_beta   90.00
_cell.angle_gamma   90.00
#
_symmetry.space_group_name_H-M   'P 1'
#
loop_
_entity.id
_entity.type
_entity.pdbx_description
1 polymer ?
#
loop_
_entity_poly.entity_id
_entity_poly.type
_entity_poly.pdbx_seq_one_letter_code
_entity_poly.pdbx_strand_id
1 'polypeptide(L)'
;MDDDGDMAEMYLSEKKERSEESFVADQYLNNCISVNNWVSKSAPVSPVSSSSGLPQLEKASSIGKHESMKSSNSGMHIDELEMLLEAYFVVIDNTLSKVLSLKEYIDDTEDFINIKLDNVQNQLIQFELLLSAATFVVTIFAVVTAIFGMNFVDSVFDFSSNFNSVVIISGFCCGFVYLLFLLFVKHRRLLHL
;
A
#
# COMPACT_ATOMS: atom_id res chain seq x y z
N MET A 1 -11.76 -45.45 19.65
CA MET A 1 -10.92 -44.26 19.86
C MET A 1 -10.73 -43.65 18.48
N ASP A 2 -11.67 -42.81 18.06
CA ASP A 2 -11.63 -41.99 16.83
C ASP A 2 -12.90 -41.11 16.81
N ASP A 3 -13.09 -40.28 17.83
CA ASP A 3 -14.29 -39.41 17.99
C ASP A 3 -13.91 -37.92 18.15
N ASP A 4 -12.69 -37.56 17.73
CA ASP A 4 -12.18 -36.18 17.75
C ASP A 4 -12.19 -35.54 16.34
N GLY A 5 -12.44 -36.34 15.28
CA GLY A 5 -12.45 -35.89 13.89
C GLY A 5 -13.68 -35.05 13.53
N ASP A 6 -14.87 -35.50 13.95
CA ASP A 6 -16.15 -34.86 13.61
C ASP A 6 -16.31 -33.49 14.27
N MET A 7 -15.58 -33.22 15.37
CA MET A 7 -15.60 -31.93 16.06
C MET A 7 -14.86 -30.84 15.28
N ALA A 8 -13.82 -31.19 14.53
CA ALA A 8 -13.05 -30.24 13.71
C ALA A 8 -13.78 -29.86 12.41
N GLU A 9 -14.60 -30.77 11.86
CA GLU A 9 -15.33 -30.53 10.62
C GLU A 9 -16.43 -29.46 10.78
N MET A 10 -17.06 -29.37 11.96
CA MET A 10 -18.08 -28.35 12.25
C MET A 10 -17.51 -26.92 12.18
N TYR A 11 -16.29 -26.72 12.70
CA TYR A 11 -15.62 -25.41 12.66
C TYR A 11 -15.17 -25.00 11.25
N LEU A 12 -14.86 -25.98 10.39
CA LEU A 12 -14.45 -25.71 9.01
C LEU A 12 -15.64 -25.38 8.10
N SER A 13 -16.79 -26.02 8.32
CA SER A 13 -17.99 -25.77 7.49
C SER A 13 -18.56 -24.37 7.74
N GLU A 14 -18.63 -23.92 8.99
CA GLU A 14 -19.13 -22.57 9.33
C GLU A 14 -18.18 -21.47 8.85
N LYS A 15 -16.86 -21.71 8.88
CA LYS A 15 -15.86 -20.75 8.38
C LYS A 15 -15.88 -20.62 6.85
N LYS A 16 -16.20 -21.70 6.14
CA LYS A 16 -16.34 -21.69 4.68
C LYS A 16 -17.62 -20.98 4.24
N GLU A 17 -18.75 -21.22 4.92
CA GLU A 17 -20.02 -20.55 4.63
C GLU A 17 -19.91 -19.02 4.79
N ARG A 18 -19.25 -18.53 5.85
CA ARG A 18 -18.99 -17.08 6.04
C ARG A 18 -18.07 -16.47 4.96
N SER A 19 -17.14 -17.26 4.43
CA SER A 19 -16.25 -16.84 3.33
C SER A 19 -16.99 -16.77 1.99
N GLU A 20 -17.96 -17.66 1.76
CA GLU A 20 -18.79 -17.68 0.55
C GLU A 20 -19.85 -16.56 0.57
N GLU A 21 -20.45 -16.25 1.72
CA GLU A 21 -21.34 -15.07 1.87
C GLU A 21 -20.63 -13.74 1.60
N SER A 22 -19.36 -13.62 2.02
CA SER A 22 -18.55 -12.41 1.78
C SER A 22 -18.23 -12.22 0.30
N PHE A 23 -17.97 -13.32 -0.44
CA PHE A 23 -17.67 -13.28 -1.87
C PHE A 23 -18.91 -12.94 -2.73
N VAL A 24 -20.09 -13.40 -2.28
CA VAL A 24 -21.37 -13.08 -2.93
C VAL A 24 -21.75 -11.61 -2.69
N ALA A 25 -21.57 -11.08 -1.47
CA ALA A 25 -21.82 -9.67 -1.16
C ALA A 25 -20.95 -8.70 -1.99
N ASP A 26 -19.67 -9.04 -2.20
CA ASP A 26 -18.75 -8.25 -3.03
C ASP A 26 -19.16 -8.25 -4.51
N GLN A 27 -19.69 -9.37 -5.03
CA GLN A 27 -20.17 -9.46 -6.41
C GLN A 27 -21.43 -8.61 -6.66
N TYR A 28 -22.33 -8.50 -5.67
CA TYR A 28 -23.50 -7.61 -5.76
C TYR A 28 -23.10 -6.13 -5.68
N LEU A 29 -22.16 -5.76 -4.79
CA LEU A 29 -21.69 -4.38 -4.68
C LEU A 29 -20.97 -3.91 -5.95
N ASN A 30 -20.17 -4.79 -6.57
CA ASN A 30 -19.41 -4.46 -7.78
C ASN A 30 -20.31 -4.34 -9.02
N ASN A 31 -21.43 -5.06 -9.08
CA ASN A 31 -22.43 -4.94 -10.15
C ASN A 31 -23.21 -3.60 -10.08
N CYS A 32 -23.36 -3.00 -8.88
CA CYS A 32 -23.99 -1.69 -8.70
C CYS A 32 -23.11 -0.52 -9.20
N ILE A 33 -21.79 -0.69 -9.20
CA ILE A 33 -20.83 0.34 -9.63
C ILE A 33 -20.69 0.38 -11.16
N SER A 34 -21.01 -0.71 -11.87
CA SER A 34 -20.76 -0.87 -13.30
C SER A 34 -21.74 -0.16 -14.25
N VAL A 35 -22.85 0.42 -13.77
CA VAL A 35 -23.91 0.98 -14.65
C VAL A 35 -23.66 2.44 -15.08
N ASN A 36 -22.66 3.14 -14.54
CA ASN A 36 -22.61 4.61 -14.65
C ASN A 36 -21.45 5.17 -15.48
N ASN A 37 -20.93 4.42 -16.46
CA ASN A 37 -19.79 4.91 -17.26
C ASN A 37 -19.95 4.72 -18.77
N TRP A 38 -20.77 5.54 -19.44
CA TRP A 38 -20.49 6.03 -20.81
C TRP A 38 -21.45 7.15 -21.27
N VAL A 39 -20.85 8.29 -21.64
CA VAL A 39 -21.24 9.29 -22.67
C VAL A 39 -22.09 10.53 -22.34
N SER A 40 -21.43 11.64 -22.66
CA SER A 40 -21.80 13.05 -22.72
C SER A 40 -22.78 13.42 -23.84
N LYS A 41 -23.63 14.45 -23.60
CA LYS A 41 -23.77 15.73 -24.34
C LYS A 41 -25.22 16.29 -24.26
N SER A 42 -25.30 17.62 -24.20
CA SER A 42 -26.44 18.52 -24.49
C SER A 42 -27.41 18.87 -23.35
N ALA A 43 -27.59 20.18 -23.12
CA ALA A 43 -28.70 20.80 -22.37
C ALA A 43 -29.93 21.00 -23.30
N PRO A 44 -31.07 21.60 -22.87
CA PRO A 44 -31.80 21.63 -21.58
C PRO A 44 -33.23 21.02 -21.76
N VAL A 45 -34.26 21.54 -21.04
CA VAL A 45 -35.74 21.33 -21.04
C VAL A 45 -36.40 20.31 -20.09
N SER A 46 -37.12 20.83 -19.08
CA SER A 46 -38.34 20.28 -18.46
C SER A 46 -39.49 20.20 -19.51
N PRO A 47 -40.64 19.48 -19.36
CA PRO A 47 -41.39 19.20 -18.10
C PRO A 47 -42.16 17.84 -17.98
N VAL A 48 -42.70 17.60 -16.77
CA VAL A 48 -43.90 16.77 -16.41
C VAL A 48 -43.89 15.24 -16.66
N SER A 49 -44.06 14.45 -15.59
CA SER A 49 -45.25 13.59 -15.34
C SER A 49 -45.02 12.60 -14.19
N SER A 50 -46.10 12.39 -13.42
CA SER A 50 -46.22 11.69 -12.15
C SER A 50 -46.19 10.15 -12.26
N SER A 51 -45.78 9.46 -11.18
CA SER A 51 -46.43 8.21 -10.74
C SER A 51 -46.00 7.78 -9.33
N SER A 52 -47.02 7.56 -8.49
CA SER A 52 -47.18 6.49 -7.48
C SER A 52 -46.28 6.41 -6.24
N GLY A 53 -46.92 6.53 -5.07
CA GLY A 53 -46.67 5.60 -3.95
C GLY A 53 -46.41 6.24 -2.59
N LEU A 54 -47.46 6.64 -1.88
CA LEU A 54 -47.41 6.91 -0.43
C LEU A 54 -47.32 5.56 0.33
N PRO A 55 -46.71 5.55 1.54
CA PRO A 55 -47.47 5.09 2.69
C PRO A 55 -47.60 6.16 3.78
N GLN A 56 -48.86 6.28 4.17
CA GLN A 56 -49.48 7.04 5.25
C GLN A 56 -48.82 6.78 6.61
N LEU A 57 -48.45 7.85 7.32
CA LEU A 57 -48.14 7.79 8.76
C LEU A 57 -49.05 8.79 9.48
N GLU A 58 -50.05 8.27 10.19
CA GLU A 58 -50.91 9.04 11.08
C GLU A 58 -50.11 9.52 12.29
N LYS A 59 -50.10 10.84 12.54
CA LYS A 59 -49.73 11.40 13.83
C LYS A 59 -50.74 12.48 14.22
N ALA A 60 -51.55 12.14 15.21
CA ALA A 60 -52.50 13.04 15.84
C ALA A 60 -51.78 14.12 16.68
N SER A 61 -52.23 15.37 16.58
CA SER A 61 -52.40 16.25 17.76
C SER A 61 -53.25 17.49 17.45
N SER A 62 -54.39 17.57 18.15
CA SER A 62 -55.00 18.73 18.81
C SER A 62 -54.99 20.13 18.15
N ILE A 63 -56.19 20.53 17.73
CA ILE A 63 -56.89 21.79 18.06
C ILE A 63 -56.02 23.02 18.43
N GLY A 64 -56.05 24.00 17.53
CA GLY A 64 -55.59 25.37 17.76
C GLY A 64 -56.21 26.27 16.69
N LYS A 65 -57.46 26.69 16.91
CA LYS A 65 -58.10 27.73 16.10
C LYS A 65 -57.34 29.04 16.33
N HIS A 66 -56.69 29.56 15.30
CA HIS A 66 -56.53 31.00 15.14
C HIS A 66 -56.67 31.34 13.66
N GLU A 67 -57.81 31.93 13.31
CA GLU A 67 -58.00 32.64 12.06
C GLU A 67 -57.05 33.84 12.02
N SER A 68 -56.17 33.87 11.04
CA SER A 68 -55.66 35.13 10.51
C SER A 68 -55.40 34.94 9.02
N MET A 69 -56.38 35.36 8.23
CA MET A 69 -56.17 35.71 6.83
C MET A 69 -55.10 36.80 6.78
N LYS A 70 -53.94 36.50 6.16
CA LYS A 70 -53.13 37.39 5.28
C LYS A 70 -51.65 36.98 5.29
N SER A 71 -51.29 36.07 4.38
CA SER A 71 -50.10 36.15 3.51
C SER A 71 -49.88 34.80 2.81
N SER A 72 -50.77 34.44 1.87
CA SER A 72 -50.69 33.17 1.11
C SER A 72 -49.58 33.15 0.05
N ASN A 73 -48.52 33.95 0.23
CA ASN A 73 -47.38 34.00 -0.69
C ASN A 73 -46.03 33.79 0.02
N SER A 74 -46.04 33.70 1.37
CA SER A 74 -44.80 33.59 2.17
C SER A 74 -44.49 32.16 2.63
N GLY A 75 -45.51 31.33 2.92
CA GLY A 75 -45.32 29.93 3.34
C GLY A 75 -44.78 29.01 2.24
N MET A 76 -45.34 29.10 1.02
CA MET A 76 -44.84 28.32 -0.13
C MET A 76 -43.39 28.64 -0.49
N HIS A 77 -42.95 29.88 -0.20
CA HIS A 77 -41.58 30.31 -0.46
C HIS A 77 -40.61 29.77 0.61
N ILE A 78 -41.09 29.48 1.82
CA ILE A 78 -40.33 28.88 2.93
C ILE A 78 -40.14 27.37 2.69
N ASP A 79 -41.18 26.67 2.24
CA ASP A 79 -41.09 25.23 1.93
C ASP A 79 -40.11 24.94 0.77
N GLU A 80 -40.08 25.82 -0.24
CA GLU A 80 -39.11 25.74 -1.35
C GLU A 80 -37.67 26.02 -0.90
N LEU A 81 -37.49 26.96 0.04
CA LEU A 81 -36.19 27.23 0.68
C LEU A 81 -35.70 26.03 1.49
N GLU A 82 -36.59 25.33 2.20
CA GLU A 82 -36.28 24.15 3.00
C GLU A 82 -35.83 22.97 2.12
N MET A 83 -36.56 22.67 1.03
CA MET A 83 -36.15 21.62 0.08
C MET A 83 -34.79 21.92 -0.56
N LEU A 84 -34.50 23.18 -0.89
CA LEU A 84 -33.20 23.58 -1.42
C LEU A 84 -32.10 23.39 -0.38
N LEU A 85 -32.35 23.82 0.85
CA LEU A 85 -31.39 23.72 1.95
C LEU A 85 -31.08 22.26 2.30
N GLU A 86 -32.08 21.39 2.29
CA GLU A 86 -31.89 19.96 2.50
C GLU A 86 -31.10 19.31 1.36
N ALA A 87 -31.40 19.65 0.10
CA ALA A 87 -30.59 19.23 -1.04
C ALA A 87 -29.13 19.68 -0.91
N TYR A 88 -28.89 20.91 -0.43
CA TYR A 88 -27.53 21.39 -0.16
C TYR A 88 -26.85 20.65 0.99
N PHE A 89 -27.57 20.33 2.08
CA PHE A 89 -27.00 19.53 3.17
C PHE A 89 -26.56 18.15 2.69
N VAL A 90 -27.39 17.47 1.91
CA VAL A 90 -27.03 16.17 1.31
C VAL A 90 -25.79 16.29 0.42
N VAL A 91 -25.69 17.37 -0.38
CA VAL A 91 -24.52 17.61 -1.23
C VAL A 91 -23.26 17.90 -0.40
N ILE A 92 -23.37 18.68 0.68
CA ILE A 92 -22.26 18.99 1.59
C ILE A 92 -21.76 17.71 2.27
N ASP A 93 -22.65 16.88 2.81
CA ASP A 93 -22.27 15.63 3.49
C ASP A 93 -21.64 14.61 2.54
N ASN A 94 -22.18 14.50 1.32
CA ASN A 94 -21.57 13.69 0.27
C ASN A 94 -20.17 14.21 -0.11
N THR A 95 -20.01 15.53 -0.17
CA THR A 95 -18.71 16.15 -0.49
C THR A 95 -17.71 15.93 0.65
N LEU A 96 -18.14 16.07 1.90
CA LEU A 96 -17.32 15.80 3.08
C LEU A 96 -16.84 14.35 3.07
N SER A 97 -17.73 13.40 2.82
CA SER A 97 -17.41 11.98 2.75
C SER A 97 -16.35 11.68 1.70
N LYS A 98 -16.47 12.28 0.49
CA LYS A 98 -15.48 12.14 -0.58
C LYS A 98 -14.11 12.73 -0.20
N VAL A 99 -14.09 13.88 0.47
CA VAL A 99 -12.85 14.51 0.94
C VAL A 99 -12.17 13.64 2.01
N LEU A 100 -12.94 13.04 2.90
CA LEU A 100 -12.41 12.12 3.91
C LEU A 100 -11.81 10.87 3.27
N SER A 101 -12.50 10.24 2.32
CA SER A 101 -11.95 9.09 1.58
C SER A 101 -10.71 9.45 0.76
N LEU A 102 -10.66 10.65 0.16
CA LEU A 102 -9.47 11.12 -0.55
C LEU A 102 -8.30 11.34 0.41
N LYS A 103 -8.58 11.86 1.61
CA LYS A 103 -7.56 12.06 2.65
C LYS A 103 -6.99 10.72 3.11
N GLU A 104 -7.82 9.70 3.31
CA GLU A 104 -7.40 8.33 3.61
C GLU A 104 -6.54 7.75 2.48
N TYR A 105 -6.95 7.90 1.22
CA TYR A 105 -6.17 7.45 0.06
C TYR A 105 -4.78 8.11 -0.03
N ILE A 106 -4.67 9.39 0.33
CA ILE A 106 -3.38 10.10 0.37
C ILE A 106 -2.51 9.54 1.50
N ASP A 107 -3.08 9.30 2.67
CA ASP A 107 -2.39 8.73 3.85
C ASP A 107 -1.85 7.32 3.54
N ASP A 108 -2.68 6.47 2.95
CA ASP A 108 -2.29 5.13 2.48
C ASP A 108 -1.14 5.19 1.47
N THR A 109 -1.17 6.19 0.58
CA THR A 109 -0.11 6.41 -0.41
C THR A 109 1.18 6.91 0.25
N GLU A 110 1.09 7.78 1.25
CA GLU A 110 2.25 8.26 2.03
C GLU A 110 2.93 7.10 2.75
N ASP A 111 2.16 6.25 3.43
CA ASP A 111 2.68 5.05 4.09
C ASP A 111 3.32 4.08 3.09
N PHE A 112 2.70 3.88 1.93
CA PHE A 112 3.30 3.07 0.86
C PHE A 112 4.65 3.63 0.40
N ILE A 113 4.72 4.95 0.17
CA ILE A 113 5.96 5.62 -0.23
C ILE A 113 7.01 5.48 0.86
N ASN A 114 6.65 5.67 2.13
CA ASN A 114 7.57 5.52 3.26
C ASN A 114 8.16 4.11 3.32
N ILE A 115 7.34 3.07 3.22
CA ILE A 115 7.80 1.67 3.19
C ILE A 115 8.73 1.43 2.00
N LYS A 116 8.40 1.97 0.82
CA LYS A 116 9.24 1.84 -0.38
C LYS A 116 10.58 2.56 -0.22
N LEU A 117 10.56 3.76 0.34
CA LEU A 117 11.76 4.56 0.55
C LEU A 117 12.69 3.87 1.56
N ASP A 118 12.15 3.36 2.67
CA ASP A 118 12.90 2.62 3.67
C ASP A 118 13.55 1.36 3.06
N ASN A 119 12.82 0.65 2.21
CA ASN A 119 13.39 -0.49 1.49
C ASN A 119 14.54 -0.09 0.56
N VAL A 120 14.40 1.01 -0.19
CA VAL A 120 15.47 1.51 -1.08
C VAL A 120 16.68 1.99 -0.28
N GLN A 121 16.48 2.70 0.83
CA GLN A 121 17.57 3.12 1.71
C GLN A 121 18.31 1.91 2.29
N ASN A 122 17.58 0.89 2.72
CA ASN A 122 18.16 -0.36 3.22
C ASN A 122 18.99 -1.07 2.13
N GLN A 123 18.52 -1.08 0.88
CA GLN A 123 19.29 -1.61 -0.26
C GLN A 123 20.57 -0.80 -0.53
N LEU A 124 20.51 0.54 -0.41
CA LEU A 124 21.67 1.40 -0.61
C LEU A 124 22.74 1.12 0.44
N ILE A 125 22.36 1.07 1.72
CA ILE A 125 23.28 0.76 2.83
C ILE A 125 23.94 -0.61 2.62
N GLN A 126 23.18 -1.60 2.14
CA GLN A 126 23.74 -2.92 1.83
C GLN A 126 24.77 -2.86 0.70
N PHE A 127 24.49 -2.12 -0.38
CA PHE A 127 25.43 -1.96 -1.48
C PHE A 127 26.70 -1.21 -1.04
N GLU A 128 26.55 -0.18 -0.20
CA GLU A 128 27.67 0.57 0.36
C GLU A 128 28.57 -0.31 1.22
N LEU A 129 28.00 -1.13 2.12
CA LEU A 129 28.74 -2.07 2.96
C LEU A 129 29.49 -3.11 2.12
N LEU A 130 28.85 -3.63 1.07
CA LEU A 130 29.48 -4.59 0.16
C LEU A 130 30.65 -3.97 -0.61
N LEU A 131 30.46 -2.76 -1.14
CA LEU A 131 31.49 -2.04 -1.88
C LEU A 131 32.66 -1.63 -0.97
N SER A 132 32.37 -1.17 0.25
CA SER A 132 33.37 -0.83 1.26
C SER A 132 34.21 -2.06 1.65
N ALA A 133 33.58 -3.21 1.87
CA ALA A 133 34.30 -4.45 2.15
C ALA A 133 35.15 -4.93 0.96
N ALA A 134 34.62 -4.85 -0.27
CA ALA A 134 35.37 -5.21 -1.47
C ALA A 134 36.61 -4.32 -1.65
N THR A 135 36.45 -3.00 -1.49
CA THR A 135 37.58 -2.06 -1.57
C THR A 135 38.60 -2.28 -0.46
N PHE A 136 38.16 -2.60 0.76
CA PHE A 136 39.07 -2.97 1.85
C PHE A 136 39.97 -4.17 1.50
N VAL A 137 39.39 -5.23 0.94
CA VAL A 137 40.13 -6.43 0.48
C VAL A 137 41.11 -6.07 -0.65
N VAL A 138 40.66 -5.30 -1.64
CA VAL A 138 41.51 -4.82 -2.75
C VAL A 138 42.67 -3.99 -2.21
N THR A 139 42.44 -3.17 -1.18
CA THR A 139 43.48 -2.33 -0.57
C THR A 139 44.55 -3.18 0.11
N ILE A 140 44.16 -4.23 0.84
CA ILE A 140 45.11 -5.17 1.45
C ILE A 140 45.94 -5.87 0.37
N PHE A 141 45.29 -6.36 -0.69
CA PHE A 141 45.99 -6.98 -1.82
C PHE A 141 46.95 -6.02 -2.52
N ALA A 142 46.54 -4.76 -2.69
CA ALA A 142 47.37 -3.71 -3.29
C ALA A 142 48.61 -3.43 -2.43
N VAL A 143 48.48 -3.40 -1.10
CA VAL A 143 49.63 -3.22 -0.18
C VAL A 143 50.60 -4.39 -0.31
N VAL A 144 50.11 -5.64 -0.30
CA VAL A 144 50.94 -6.83 -0.48
C VAL A 144 51.64 -6.79 -1.83
N THR A 145 50.90 -6.50 -2.90
CA THR A 145 51.45 -6.37 -4.26
C THR A 145 52.46 -5.23 -4.37
N ALA A 146 52.26 -4.11 -3.67
CA ALA A 146 53.18 -2.98 -3.68
C ALA A 146 54.49 -3.31 -2.94
N ILE A 147 54.42 -4.01 -1.81
CA ILE A 147 55.61 -4.47 -1.08
C ILE A 147 56.40 -5.43 -1.96
N PHE A 148 55.76 -6.45 -2.53
CA PHE A 148 56.45 -7.43 -3.36
C PHE A 148 56.86 -6.90 -4.74
N GLY A 149 56.10 -5.97 -5.32
CA GLY A 149 56.39 -5.33 -6.62
C GLY A 149 57.52 -4.32 -6.58
N MET A 150 58.01 -3.96 -5.39
CA MET A 150 59.21 -3.14 -5.24
C MET A 150 60.44 -3.97 -5.63
N ASN A 151 61.41 -3.34 -6.32
CA ASN A 151 62.63 -4.00 -6.79
C ASN A 151 63.52 -4.42 -5.60
N PHE A 152 63.21 -5.56 -5.00
CA PHE A 152 63.99 -6.15 -3.92
C PHE A 152 65.19 -6.92 -4.51
N VAL A 153 66.40 -6.43 -4.24
CA VAL A 153 67.65 -7.16 -4.44
C VAL A 153 67.91 -7.98 -3.18
N ASP A 154 67.18 -9.08 -3.04
CA ASP A 154 67.26 -9.93 -1.84
C ASP A 154 67.46 -11.41 -2.23
N SER A 155 68.47 -12.05 -1.65
CA SER A 155 68.94 -13.41 -1.99
C SER A 155 67.97 -14.54 -1.63
N VAL A 156 66.81 -14.21 -1.07
CA VAL A 156 65.69 -15.14 -0.79
C VAL A 156 64.83 -15.42 -2.03
N PHE A 157 64.90 -14.56 -3.05
CA PHE A 157 64.14 -14.68 -4.30
C PHE A 157 65.00 -15.02 -5.53
N ASP A 158 66.15 -15.67 -5.34
CA ASP A 158 67.07 -16.07 -6.43
C ASP A 158 66.38 -16.90 -7.54
N PHE A 159 65.27 -17.57 -7.22
CA PHE A 159 64.42 -18.23 -8.21
C PHE A 159 63.19 -17.37 -8.54
N SER A 160 63.14 -16.87 -9.78
CA SER A 160 62.01 -16.12 -10.38
C SER A 160 60.63 -16.81 -10.21
N SER A 161 60.62 -18.12 -10.00
CA SER A 161 59.40 -18.92 -9.73
C SER A 161 58.78 -18.66 -8.34
N ASN A 162 59.60 -18.36 -7.33
CA ASN A 162 59.13 -18.19 -5.94
C ASN A 162 58.28 -16.92 -5.79
N PHE A 163 58.69 -15.85 -6.47
CA PHE A 163 57.94 -14.59 -6.50
C PHE A 163 56.51 -14.77 -7.04
N ASN A 164 56.39 -15.38 -8.22
CA ASN A 164 55.09 -15.66 -8.84
C ASN A 164 54.21 -16.54 -7.95
N SER A 165 54.81 -17.55 -7.30
CA SER A 165 54.08 -18.44 -6.40
C SER A 165 53.50 -17.70 -5.19
N VAL A 166 54.26 -16.78 -4.58
CA VAL A 166 53.78 -15.97 -3.44
C VAL A 166 52.66 -15.01 -3.86
N VAL A 167 52.75 -14.40 -5.04
CA VAL A 167 51.69 -13.53 -5.58
C VAL A 167 50.41 -14.32 -5.85
N ILE A 168 50.51 -15.52 -6.43
CA ILE A 168 49.35 -16.38 -6.70
C ILE A 168 48.71 -16.86 -5.39
N ILE A 169 49.50 -17.31 -4.43
CA ILE A 169 49.02 -17.82 -3.14
C ILE A 169 48.38 -16.71 -2.30
N SER A 170 48.99 -15.51 -2.27
CA SER A 170 48.42 -14.35 -1.57
C SER A 170 47.13 -13.86 -2.24
N GLY A 171 47.07 -13.84 -3.57
CA GLY A 171 45.84 -13.55 -4.32
C GLY A 171 44.73 -14.55 -4.03
N PHE A 172 45.04 -15.84 -4.01
CA PHE A 172 44.07 -16.90 -3.69
C PHE A 172 43.58 -16.80 -2.24
N CYS A 173 44.48 -16.56 -1.28
CA CYS A 173 44.13 -16.33 0.11
C CYS A 173 43.20 -15.12 0.27
N CYS A 174 43.51 -14.02 -0.42
CA CYS A 174 42.70 -12.81 -0.42
C CYS A 174 41.29 -13.04 -1.01
N GLY A 175 41.22 -13.71 -2.16
CA GLY A 175 39.95 -14.10 -2.78
C GLY A 175 39.12 -15.04 -1.91
N PHE A 176 39.78 -15.96 -1.20
CA PHE A 176 39.12 -16.86 -0.26
C PHE A 176 38.53 -16.10 0.95
N VAL A 177 39.28 -15.16 1.53
CA VAL A 177 38.77 -14.28 2.60
C VAL A 177 37.57 -13.46 2.13
N TYR A 178 37.62 -12.93 0.90
CA TYR A 178 36.48 -12.22 0.31
C TYR A 178 35.26 -13.13 0.10
N LEU A 179 35.47 -14.36 -0.38
CA LEU A 179 34.38 -15.33 -0.52
C LEU A 179 33.78 -15.72 0.83
N LEU A 180 34.60 -15.93 1.86
CA LEU A 180 34.12 -16.18 3.23
C LEU A 180 33.31 -14.99 3.75
N PHE A 181 33.75 -13.76 3.48
CA PHE A 181 33.01 -12.55 3.82
C PHE A 181 31.66 -12.50 3.09
N LEU A 182 31.61 -12.76 1.77
CA LEU A 182 30.36 -12.82 1.02
C LEU A 182 29.43 -13.94 1.52
N LEU A 183 29.98 -15.11 1.84
CA LEU A 183 29.22 -16.22 2.43
C LEU A 183 28.71 -15.87 3.82
N PHE A 184 29.48 -15.14 4.63
CA PHE A 184 29.06 -14.65 5.94
C PHE A 184 27.90 -13.65 5.82
N VAL A 185 28.01 -12.67 4.92
CA VAL A 185 26.93 -11.70 4.63
C VAL A 185 25.68 -12.44 4.12
N LYS A 186 25.86 -13.42 3.23
CA LYS A 186 24.77 -14.27 2.72
C LYS A 186 24.12 -15.12 3.82
N HIS A 187 24.91 -15.75 4.70
CA HIS A 187 24.44 -16.65 5.74
C HIS A 187 23.80 -15.90 6.91
N ARG A 188 24.23 -14.67 7.20
CA ARG A 188 23.67 -13.85 8.28
C ARG A 188 22.24 -13.38 8.01
N ARG A 189 21.64 -13.69 6.85
CA ARG A 189 20.22 -13.44 6.57
C ARG A 189 19.79 -11.98 6.87
N LEU A 190 20.70 -11.01 6.80
CA LEU A 190 20.39 -9.58 6.65
C LEU A 190 19.87 -9.28 5.23
N LEU A 191 19.26 -10.28 4.61
CA LEU A 191 18.89 -10.39 3.22
C LEU A 191 17.58 -11.17 3.21
N HIS A 192 16.47 -10.46 3.35
CA HIS A 192 15.28 -10.88 2.64
C HIS A 192 15.56 -10.59 1.16
N LEU A 193 16.01 -11.64 0.45
CA LEU A 193 15.78 -11.71 -0.98
C LEU A 193 14.29 -11.98 -1.22
#